data_AF-A0A1H8DZH8-F1
#
_entry.id   AF-A0A1H8DZH8-F1
#
_cell.length_a   1.000
_cell.length_b   1.000
_cell.length_c   1.000
_cell.angle_alpha   90.00
_cell.angle_beta   90.00
_cell.angle_gamma   90.00
#
_symmetry.space_group_name_H-M   'P 1'
#
loop_
_entity.id
_entity.type
_entity.pdbx_description
1 polymer ?
#
loop_
_entity_poly.entity_id
_entity_poly.type
_entity_poly.pdbx_seq_one_letter_code
_entity_poly.pdbx_strand_id
1 'polypeptide(L)' 'MIMEYVFKLIFTHLIGNNIYYLIRKLVGDKRNYKEIVSNEKESGFRYFTGILVILTFIIFLVKCTS' A
#
# COMPACT_ATOMS: atom_id res chain seq x y z
N MET A 1 15.86 -17.64 -3.47
CA MET A 1 15.92 -16.17 -3.34
C MET A 1 14.98 -15.42 -4.29
N ILE A 2 14.78 -15.84 -5.55
CA ILE A 2 13.90 -15.11 -6.48
C ILE A 2 12.42 -15.10 -6.05
N MET A 3 11.90 -16.23 -5.56
CA MET A 3 10.51 -16.33 -5.12
C MET A 3 10.19 -15.44 -3.92
N GLU A 4 11.14 -15.23 -3.03
CA GLU A 4 10.97 -14.37 -1.85
C GLU A 4 10.90 -12.89 -2.25
N TYR A 5 11.72 -12.48 -3.22
CA TYR A 5 11.70 -11.12 -3.76
C TYR A 5 10.38 -10.84 -4.52
N VAL A 6 9.95 -11.79 -5.36
CA VAL A 6 8.66 -11.72 -6.07
C VAL A 6 7.50 -11.68 -5.08
N PHE A 7 7.55 -12.49 -4.02
CA PHE A 7 6.54 -12.48 -2.96
C PHE A 7 6.48 -11.12 -2.26
N LYS A 8 7.63 -10.56 -1.86
CA LYS A 8 7.70 -9.21 -1.27
C LYS A 8 7.12 -8.15 -2.19
N LEU A 9 7.38 -8.24 -3.49
CA LEU A 9 6.91 -7.28 -4.48
C LEU A 9 5.39 -7.36 -4.67
N ILE A 10 4.84 -8.58 -4.81
CA ILE A 10 3.39 -8.81 -4.89
C ILE A 10 2.71 -8.34 -3.60
N PHE A 11 3.25 -8.72 -2.45
CA PHE A 11 2.70 -8.40 -1.14
C PHE A 11 2.68 -6.88 -0.89
N THR A 12 3.77 -6.20 -1.23
CA THR A 12 3.87 -4.74 -1.19
C THR A 12 2.85 -4.07 -2.11
N HIS A 13 2.67 -4.60 -3.32
CA HIS A 13 1.66 -4.08 -4.24
C HIS A 13 0.24 -4.28 -3.73
N LEU A 14 -0.06 -5.45 -3.18
CA LEU A 14 -1.40 -5.81 -2.72
C LEU A 14 -1.79 -5.03 -1.46
N ILE A 15 -0.84 -4.89 -0.52
CA ILE A 15 -0.96 -4.05 0.66
C ILE A 15 -1.08 -2.57 0.27
N GLY A 16 -0.20 -2.08 -0.62
CA GLY A 16 -0.24 -0.71 -1.10
C GLY A 16 -1.58 -0.34 -1.72
N ASN A 17 -2.19 -1.22 -2.53
CA ASN A 17 -3.50 -0.98 -3.14
C ASN A 17 -4.62 -0.93 -2.10
N ASN A 18 -4.62 -1.86 -1.14
CA ASN A 18 -5.62 -1.92 -0.09
C ASN A 18 -5.54 -0.70 0.84
N ILE A 19 -4.33 -0.30 1.23
CA ILE A 19 -4.14 0.89 2.06
C ILE A 19 -4.50 2.15 1.30
N TYR A 20 -4.09 2.27 0.03
CA TYR A 20 -4.43 3.42 -0.81
C TYR A 20 -5.96 3.58 -0.93
N TYR A 21 -6.67 2.48 -1.16
CA TYR A 21 -8.13 2.46 -1.15
C TYR A 21 -8.71 2.87 0.21
N LEU A 22 -8.19 2.33 1.31
CA LEU A 22 -8.65 2.67 2.67
C LEU A 22 -8.46 4.15 2.99
N ILE A 23 -7.30 4.72 2.68
CA ILE A 23 -7.03 6.15 2.87
C ILE A 23 -8.01 6.99 2.05
N ARG A 24 -8.24 6.66 0.78
CA ARG A 24 -9.21 7.39 -0.05
C ARG A 24 -10.63 7.32 0.50
N LYS A 25 -11.02 6.16 1.00
CA LYS A 25 -12.33 5.96 1.61
C LYS A 25 -12.47 6.75 2.92
N LEU A 26 -11.40 6.84 3.72
CA LEU A 26 -11.33 7.73 4.89
C LEU A 26 -11.43 9.21 4.52
N VAL A 27 -10.85 9.62 3.38
CA VAL A 27 -10.94 10.99 2.84
C VAL A 27 -12.34 11.29 2.25
N GLY A 28 -13.25 10.31 2.21
CA GLY A 28 -14.64 10.49 1.80
C GLY A 28 -14.92 10.11 0.33
N ASP A 29 -13.99 9.41 -0.32
CA ASP A 29 -14.20 8.91 -1.67
C ASP A 29 -15.24 7.78 -1.69
N LYS A 30 -16.34 8.00 -2.43
CA LYS A 30 -17.46 7.04 -2.56
C LYS A 30 -17.25 6.02 -3.69
N ARG A 31 -16.19 6.15 -4.47
CA ARG A 31 -15.88 5.29 -5.62
C ARG A 31 -15.52 3.88 -5.18
N ASN A 32 -15.75 2.91 -6.06
CA ASN A 32 -15.48 1.50 -5.77
C ASN A 32 -13.98 1.18 -5.88
N TYR A 33 -13.53 0.11 -5.20
CA TYR A 33 -12.12 -0.32 -5.17
C TYR A 33 -11.49 -0.40 -6.57
N LYS A 34 -12.21 -1.01 -7.53
CA LYS A 34 -11.75 -1.12 -8.92
C LYS A 34 -11.58 0.24 -9.58
N GLU A 35 -12.47 1.19 -9.35
CA GLU A 35 -12.37 2.55 -9.91
C GLU A 35 -11.19 3.30 -9.30
N ILE A 36 -11.02 3.22 -8.00
CA ILE A 36 -9.93 3.91 -7.30
C ILE A 36 -8.56 3.35 -7.72
N VAL A 37 -8.44 2.03 -7.81
CA VAL A 37 -7.18 1.38 -8.15
C VAL A 37 -6.89 1.44 -9.66
N SER A 38 -7.92 1.40 -10.51
CA SER A 38 -7.75 1.38 -11.97
C SER A 38 -7.64 2.78 -12.59
N ASN A 39 -8.30 3.78 -12.02
CA ASN A 39 -8.20 5.18 -12.49
C ASN A 39 -6.86 5.83 -12.11
N GLU A 40 -6.11 5.23 -11.17
CA GLU A 40 -4.82 5.74 -10.69
C GLU A 40 -3.67 4.74 -10.90
N LYS A 41 -3.80 3.80 -11.84
CA LYS A 41 -2.71 2.89 -12.19
C LYS A 41 -1.42 3.61 -12.63
N GLU A 42 -1.51 4.87 -13.06
CA GLU A 42 -0.38 5.71 -13.48
C GLU A 42 0.09 6.73 -12.42
N SER A 43 -0.57 6.80 -11.26
CA SER A 43 -0.27 7.80 -10.24
C SER A 43 0.85 7.31 -9.32
N GLY A 44 2.01 7.97 -9.37
CA GLY A 44 3.15 7.74 -8.45
C GLY A 44 2.78 7.86 -6.96
N PHE A 45 1.63 8.46 -6.67
CA PHE A 45 1.08 8.59 -5.32
C PHE A 45 0.78 7.24 -4.67
N ARG A 46 0.35 6.23 -5.44
CA ARG A 46 0.03 4.90 -4.91
C ARG A 46 1.27 4.17 -4.38
N TYR A 47 2.38 4.28 -5.12
CA TYR A 47 3.68 3.74 -4.71
C TYR A 47 4.21 4.47 -3.47
N PHE A 48 4.09 5.80 -3.43
CA PHE A 48 4.50 6.59 -2.28
C PHE A 48 3.73 6.22 -1.00
N THR A 49 2.40 6.11 -1.07
CA THR A 49 1.59 5.68 0.08
C THR A 49 1.91 4.27 0.56
N GLY A 50 2.16 3.32 -0.36
CA GLY A 50 2.56 1.96 0.00
C GLY A 50 3.90 1.92 0.74
N ILE A 51 4.90 2.66 0.24
CA ILE A 51 6.22 2.77 0.86
C ILE A 51 6.13 3.43 2.25
N LEU A 52 5.36 4.53 2.38
CA LEU A 52 5.17 5.23 3.65
C LEU A 52 4.58 4.32 4.73
N VAL A 53 3.59 3.52 4.37
CA VAL A 53 2.92 2.65 5.34
C VAL A 53 3.82 1.48 5.71
N ILE A 54 4.56 0.90 4.75
CA ILE A 54 5.56 -0.14 5.05
C ILE A 54 6.65 0.41 5.96
N LEU A 55 7.17 1.60 5.70
CA LEU A 55 8.14 2.27 6.57
C LEU A 55 7.58 2.48 7.98
N THR A 56 6.36 2.99 8.09
CA THR A 56 5.69 3.23 9.37
C THR A 56 5.50 1.91 10.14
N PHE A 57 5.11 0.85 9.44
CA PHE A 57 4.92 -0.48 10.02
C PHE A 57 6.24 -1.11 10.49
N ILE A 58 7.33 -0.95 9.71
CA ILE A 58 8.68 -1.40 10.10
C ILE A 58 9.14 -0.66 11.35
N ILE A 59 9.02 0.67 11.38
CA ILE A 59 9.38 1.50 12.54
C ILE A 59 8.59 1.06 13.77
N PHE A 60 7.28 0.83 13.61
CA PHE A 60 6.41 0.36 14.68
C PHE A 60 6.83 -1.01 15.21
N LEU A 61 7.09 -1.99 14.32
CA LEU A 61 7.54 -3.32 14.71
C LEU A 61 8.88 -3.30 15.44
N VAL A 62 9.85 -2.50 14.96
CA VAL A 62 11.15 -2.33 15.63
C VAL A 62 10.95 -1.75 17.03
N LYS A 63 10.05 -0.77 17.19
CA LYS A 63 9.75 -0.19 18.50
C LYS A 63 9.02 -1.14 19.46
N CYS A 64 8.17 -2.02 18.95
CA CYS A 64 7.44 -3.00 19.78
C CYS A 64 8.28 -4.25 20.11
N THR A 65 9.40 -4.46 19.42
CA THR A 65 10.31 -5.60 19.65
C THR A 65 11.50 -5.24 20.55
N SER A 66 11.75 -3.95 20.77
CA SER A 66 12.73 -3.43 21.73
C SER A 66 12.11 -3.16 23.10
#